data_AF-A0A535AI26-F1
#
_entry.id   AF-A0A535AI26-F1
#
_cell.length_a   1.000
_cell.length_b   1.000
_cell.length_c   1.000
_cell.angle_alpha   90.00
_cell.angle_beta   90.00
_cell.angle_gamma   90.00
#
_symmetry.space_group_name_H-M   'P 1'
#
loop_
_entity.id
_entity.type
_entity.pdbx_description
1 polymer ?
#
loop_
_entity_poly.entity_id
_entity_poly.type
_entity_poly.pdbx_seq_one_letter_code
_entity_poly.pdbx_strand_id
1 'polypeptide(L)' 'MAAERPRTRRSTRQLSVVLEAVRSSGVEHPSADRVFARVRRVLPRISLGTVYRNLQRL' A
#
# COMPACT_ATOMS: atom_id res chain seq x y z
N MET A 1 -18.90 22.12 -13.98
CA MET A 1 -17.74 21.21 -13.92
C MET A 1 -18.00 20.22 -12.78
N ALA A 2 -18.39 18.99 -13.09
CA ALA A 2 -18.73 18.00 -12.06
C ALA A 2 -17.43 17.42 -11.48
N ALA A 3 -17.18 17.63 -10.18
CA ALA A 3 -16.10 16.97 -9.47
C ALA A 3 -16.34 15.46 -9.51
N GLU A 4 -15.45 14.73 -10.18
CA GLU A 4 -15.49 13.28 -10.29
C GLU A 4 -15.39 12.70 -8.86
N ARG A 5 -16.45 12.06 -8.37
CA ARG A 5 -16.41 11.37 -7.07
C ARG A 5 -15.35 10.28 -7.18
N PRO A 6 -14.37 10.19 -6.26
CA PRO A 6 -13.34 9.17 -6.35
C PRO A 6 -14.00 7.79 -6.35
N ARG A 7 -13.71 6.98 -7.38
CA ARG A 7 -14.16 5.59 -7.47
C ARG A 7 -13.87 4.90 -6.14
N THR A 8 -14.89 4.32 -5.50
CA THR A 8 -14.74 3.54 -4.28
C THR A 8 -13.67 2.48 -4.47
N ARG A 9 -12.47 2.71 -3.93
CA ARG A 9 -11.35 1.77 -4.04
C ARG A 9 -11.68 0.59 -3.12
N ARG A 10 -11.77 -0.62 -3.69
CA ARG A 10 -11.97 -1.84 -2.90
C ARG A 10 -10.87 -1.96 -1.84
N SER A 11 -11.27 -1.82 -0.58
CA SER A 11 -10.39 -2.05 0.57
C SER A 11 -10.16 -3.55 0.73
N THR A 12 -8.90 -3.96 0.77
CA THR A 12 -8.50 -5.35 1.01
C THR A 12 -7.48 -5.36 2.14
N ARG A 13 -7.38 -6.47 2.87
CA ARG A 13 -6.39 -6.62 3.95
C ARG A 13 -4.96 -6.30 3.48
N GLN A 14 -4.61 -6.71 2.25
CA GLN A 14 -3.31 -6.38 1.66
C GLN A 14 -3.13 -4.87 1.44
N LEU A 15 -4.15 -4.19 0.89
CA LEU A 15 -4.10 -2.73 0.67
C LEU A 15 -3.98 -1.97 1.99
N SER A 16 -4.73 -2.39 3.01
CA SER A 16 -4.70 -1.77 4.34
C SER A 16 -3.31 -1.87 4.99
N VAL A 17 -2.69 -3.05 4.96
CA VAL A 17 -1.35 -3.24 5.56
C VAL A 17 -0.28 -2.49 4.76
N VAL A 18 -0.38 -2.43 3.43
CA VAL A 18 0.55 -1.62 2.60
C VAL A 18 0.39 -0.13 2.92
N LEU A 19 -0.84 0.38 3.02
CA LEU A 19 -1.12 1.76 3.38
C LEU A 19 -0.58 2.12 4.76
N GLU A 20 -0.76 1.24 5.75
CA GLU A 20 -0.23 1.41 7.09
C GLU A 20 1.30 1.44 7.10
N ALA A 21 1.95 0.56 6.33
CA ALA A 21 3.41 0.54 6.21
C ALA A 21 3.95 1.84 5.60
N VAL A 22 3.29 2.40 4.58
CA VAL A 22 3.65 3.70 3.98
C VAL A 22 3.43 4.84 4.97
N ARG A 23 2.26 4.88 5.64
CA ARG A 23 1.96 5.93 6.64
C ARG A 23 2.92 5.90 7.82
N SER A 24 3.38 4.72 8.21
CA SER A 24 4.37 4.54 9.28
C SER A 24 5.75 5.09 8.92
N SER A 25 6.03 5.37 7.65
CA SER A 25 7.29 6.02 7.21
C SER A 25 7.30 7.53 7.46
N GLY A 26 6.18 8.12 7.87
CA GLY A 26 6.11 9.53 8.22
C GLY A 26 6.37 10.44 7.02
N VAL A 27 7.36 11.32 7.16
CA VAL A 27 7.74 12.30 6.11
C VAL A 27 8.71 11.74 5.07
N GLU A 28 9.35 10.61 5.34
CA GLU A 28 10.25 9.96 4.38
C GLU A 28 9.43 9.23 3.32
N HIS A 29 9.83 9.34 2.05
CA HIS A 29 9.26 8.53 0.98
C HIS A 29 9.92 7.14 0.99
N PRO A 30 9.22 6.08 1.44
CA PRO A 30 9.85 4.77 1.54
C PRO A 30 10.00 4.13 0.15
N SER A 31 11.10 3.42 -0.07
CA SER A 31 11.23 2.54 -1.23
C SER A 31 10.27 1.36 -1.14
N ALA A 32 9.90 0.79 -2.29
CA ALA A 32 9.03 -0.38 -2.35
C ALA A 32 9.59 -1.57 -1.55
N ASP A 33 10.91 -1.77 -1.55
CA ASP A 33 11.58 -2.81 -0.77
C ASP A 33 11.45 -2.59 0.75
N ARG A 34 11.54 -1.33 1.21
CA ARG A 34 11.30 -1.00 2.63
C ARG A 34 9.86 -1.29 3.03
N VAL A 35 8.90 -0.92 2.17
CA VAL A 35 7.48 -1.24 2.40
C VAL A 35 7.28 -2.75 2.42
N PHE A 36 7.83 -3.48 1.44
CA PHE A 36 7.73 -4.93 1.35
C PHE A 36 8.28 -5.63 2.60
N ALA A 37 9.47 -5.24 3.07
CA ALA A 37 10.08 -5.78 4.28
C ALA A 37 9.17 -5.60 5.51
N ARG A 38 8.51 -4.44 5.64
CA ARG A 38 7.58 -4.16 6.73
C ARG A 38 6.28 -4.96 6.60
N VAL A 39 5.68 -4.99 5.40
CA VAL A 39 4.43 -5.71 5.13
C VAL A 39 4.59 -7.20 5.30
N ARG A 40 5.73 -7.78 4.91
CA ARG A 40 5.99 -9.23 5.00
C ARG A 40 6.04 -9.75 6.44
N ARG A 41 6.29 -8.88 7.43
CA ARG A 41 6.16 -9.22 8.87
C ARG A 41 4.71 -9.54 9.26
N VAL A 42 3.73 -8.95 8.58
CA VAL A 42 2.29 -9.16 8.82
C VAL A 42 1.67 -10.12 7.81
N LEU A 43 2.19 -10.13 6.57
CA LEU A 43 1.74 -10.92 5.43
C LEU A 43 2.90 -11.74 4.85
N PRO A 44 3.32 -12.85 5.49
CA PRO A 44 4.54 -13.57 5.11
C PRO A 44 4.53 -14.13 3.68
N ARG A 45 3.34 -14.38 3.13
CA ARG A 45 3.14 -14.90 1.77
C ARG A 45 2.97 -13.81 0.69
N ILE A 46 3.06 -12.53 1.05
CA ILE A 46 2.94 -11.47 0.05
C ILE A 46 4.15 -11.47 -0.88
N SER A 47 3.89 -11.20 -2.17
CA SER A 47 4.94 -10.97 -3.16
C SER A 47 5.23 -9.48 -3.32
N LEU A 48 6.45 -9.16 -3.78
CA LEU A 48 6.84 -7.79 -4.10
C LEU A 48 5.91 -7.18 -5.18
N GLY A 49 5.55 -7.96 -6.21
CA GLY A 49 4.60 -7.52 -7.24
C GLY A 49 3.22 -7.16 -6.68
N THR A 50 2.77 -7.84 -5.61
CA THR A 50 1.53 -7.46 -4.91
C THR A 50 1.68 -6.13 -4.16
N VAL A 51 2.85 -5.85 -3.60
CA VAL A 51 3.13 -4.55 -2.97
C VAL A 51 3.07 -3.45 -4.02
N TYR A 52 3.77 -3.59 -5.16
CA TYR A 52 3.74 -2.62 -6.26
C TYR A 52 2.31 -2.34 -6.75
N ARG A 53 1.50 -3.38 -6.97
CA ARG A 53 0.11 -3.20 -7.40
C ARG A 53 -0.73 -2.45 -6.35
N ASN A 54 -0.46 -2.64 -5.07
CA ASN A 54 -1.17 -1.88 -4.03
C ASN A 54 -0.65 -0.44 -3.94
N LEU A 55 0.66 -0.20 -4.07
CA LEU A 55 1.25 1.14 -4.11
C LEU A 55 0.71 1.97 -5.27
N GLN A 56 0.53 1.39 -6.46
CA GLN A 56 -0.13 2.05 -7.61
C GLN A 56 -1.61 2.41 -7.36
N ARG A 57 -2.24 1.82 -6.33
CA ARG A 57 -3.64 2.05 -5.96
C ARG A 57 -3.80 3.01 -4.79
N LEU A 58 -2.71 3.38 -4.10
CA LEU A 58 -2.70 4.39 -3.04
C LEU A 58 -2.62 5.78 -3.70
#